data_AF-A0A6B3G518-F1
#
_entry.id   AF-A0A6B3G518-F1
#
_cell.length_a   1.000
_cell.length_b   1.000
_cell.length_c   1.000
_cell.angle_alpha   90.00
_cell.angle_beta   90.00
_cell.angle_gamma   90.00
#
_symmetry.space_group_name_H-M   'P 1'
#
loop_
_entity.id
_entity.type
_entity.pdbx_description
1 polymer ?
#
loop_
_entity_poly.entity_id
_entity_poly.type
_entity_poly.pdbx_seq_one_letter_code
_entity_poly.pdbx_strand_id
1 'polypeptide(L)' 'MTVLVVTGTGTEIGKTVVTAALAAAALAAGRSVAVLKPAQTGLLP' A
#
# COMPACT_ATOMS: atom_id res chain seq x y z
N MET A 1 -3.77 7.41 -15.70
CA MET A 1 -3.40 7.35 -14.27
C MET A 1 -4.37 6.39 -13.59
N THR A 2 -3.89 5.35 -12.91
CA THR A 2 -4.74 4.29 -12.33
C THR A 2 -4.65 4.34 -10.81
N VAL A 3 -5.78 4.19 -10.11
CA VAL A 3 -5.85 4.11 -8.64
C VAL A 3 -6.27 2.70 -8.26
N LEU A 4 -5.54 2.08 -7.32
CA LEU A 4 -5.87 0.79 -6.73
C LEU A 4 -6.02 0.96 -5.22
N VAL A 5 -7.16 0.52 -4.68
CA VAL A 5 -7.42 0.55 -3.24
C VAL A 5 -7.20 -0.85 -2.67
N VAL A 6 -6.28 -0.97 -1.70
CA VAL A 6 -6.06 -2.23 -0.97
C VAL A 6 -6.91 -2.22 0.30
N THR A 7 -8.01 -2.96 0.29
CA THR A 7 -8.91 -3.13 1.44
C THR A 7 -8.60 -4.43 2.21
N GLY A 8 -9.29 -4.65 3.33
CA GLY A 8 -9.17 -5.87 4.10
C GLY A 8 -10.31 -6.03 5.11
N THR A 9 -10.57 -7.26 5.54
CA THR A 9 -11.67 -7.62 6.45
C THR A 9 -11.39 -7.35 7.93
N GLY A 10 -10.21 -6.81 8.26
CA GLY A 10 -9.80 -6.54 9.63
C GLY A 10 -8.47 -5.80 9.74
N THR A 11 -7.99 -5.64 10.97
CA THR A 11 -6.66 -5.08 11.30
C THR A 11 -5.59 -6.16 11.22
N GLU A 12 -4.33 -5.76 11.03
CA GLU A 12 -3.16 -6.66 11.09
C GLU A 12 -3.13 -7.86 10.13
N ILE A 13 -4.12 -8.01 9.25
CA ILE A 13 -4.21 -9.08 8.25
C ILE A 13 -3.27 -8.91 7.04
N GLY A 14 -2.23 -8.07 7.13
CA GLY A 14 -1.23 -7.94 6.07
C GLY A 14 -1.48 -6.90 4.97
N LYS A 15 -2.46 -5.99 5.12
CA LYS A 15 -2.71 -4.91 4.12
C LYS A 15 -1.44 -4.15 3.71
N THR A 16 -0.59 -3.78 4.66
CA THR A 16 0.67 -3.07 4.39
C THR A 16 1.63 -3.93 3.56
N VAL A 17 1.74 -5.22 3.89
CA VAL A 17 2.61 -6.16 3.17
C VAL A 17 2.14 -6.35 1.74
N VAL A 18 0.82 -6.53 1.54
CA VAL A 18 0.22 -6.64 0.21
C VAL A 18 0.44 -5.37 -0.62
N THR A 19 0.25 -4.18 -0.03
CA THR A 19 0.53 -2.91 -0.71
C THR A 19 2.00 -2.80 -1.15
N ALA A 20 2.94 -3.19 -0.28
CA ALA A 20 4.36 -3.17 -0.61
C ALA A 20 4.72 -4.17 -1.73
N ALA A 21 4.16 -5.38 -1.69
CA ALA A 21 4.38 -6.40 -2.72
C ALA A 21 3.86 -5.94 -4.10
N LEU A 22 2.66 -5.33 -4.13
CA LEU A 22 2.09 -4.75 -5.35
C LEU A 22 2.96 -3.61 -5.89
N ALA A 23 3.44 -2.73 -5.02
CA ALA A 23 4.32 -1.64 -5.40
C ALA A 23 5.65 -2.16 -5.96
N ALA A 24 6.28 -3.12 -5.30
CA ALA A 24 7.52 -3.74 -5.75
C ALA A 24 7.36 -4.42 -7.12
N ALA A 25 6.27 -5.18 -7.33
CA ALA A 25 5.99 -5.81 -8.61
C ALA A 25 5.77 -4.78 -9.73
N ALA A 26 5.03 -3.71 -9.46
CA ALA A 26 4.80 -2.66 -10.45
C ALA A 26 6.08 -1.87 -10.78
N LEU A 27 6.93 -1.60 -9.79
CA LEU A 27 8.24 -1.00 -10.01
C LEU A 27 9.15 -1.91 -10.84
N ALA A 28 9.19 -3.21 -10.54
CA ALA A 28 9.94 -4.19 -11.32
C ALA A 28 9.45 -4.30 -12.78
N ALA A 29 8.18 -3.99 -13.03
CA ALA A 29 7.59 -3.89 -14.37
C ALA A 29 7.84 -2.51 -15.04
N GLY A 30 8.70 -1.65 -14.48
CA GLY A 30 9.04 -0.35 -15.05
C GLY A 30 7.97 0.72 -14.89
N ARG A 31 7.00 0.55 -13.98
CA ARG A 31 5.92 1.53 -13.75
C ARG A 31 6.30 2.50 -12.65
N SER A 32 5.92 3.76 -12.80
CA SER A 32 5.93 4.72 -11.69
C SER A 32 4.83 4.40 -10.68
N VAL A 33 5.16 4.33 -9.39
CA VAL A 33 4.21 3.99 -8.31
C VAL A 33 4.29 5.02 -7.19
N ALA A 34 3.13 5.42 -6.67
CA ALA A 34 3.01 6.13 -5.41
C ALA A 34 2.13 5.30 -4.45
N VAL A 35 2.54 5.21 -3.19
CA VAL A 35 1.75 4.57 -2.12
C VAL A 35 1.26 5.65 -1.18
N LEU A 36 -0.04 5.65 -0.87
CA LEU A 36 -0.66 6.59 0.06
C LEU A 36 -1.28 5.83 1.23
N LYS A 37 -0.99 6.30 2.44
CA LYS A 37 -1.72 5.91 3.65
C LYS A 37 -2.30 7.18 4.29
N PRO A 38 -3.56 7.54 3.96
CA PRO A 38 -4.10 8.84 4.32
C PRO A 38 -4.35 8.98 5.83
N ALA A 39 -4.51 7.86 6.54
CA ALA A 39 -4.63 7.81 7.99
C ALA A 39 -3.66 6.78 8.56
N GLN A 40 -2.79 7.23 9.46
CA GLN A 40 -1.85 6.39 10.22
C GLN A 40 -1.95 6.75 11.69
N THR A 41 -2.20 5.75 12.52
CA THR A 41 -2.26 5.87 13.99
C THR A 41 -1.00 5.29 14.62
N GLY A 42 -0.73 5.58 15.89
CA GLY A 42 0.40 4.99 16.62
C GLY A 42 1.78 5.53 16.24
N LEU A 43 1.85 6.76 15.70
CA LEU A 43 3.09 7.50 15.52
C LEU A 43 3.32 8.45 16.71
N LEU A 44 4.59 8.75 16.99
CA LEU A 44 4.96 9.86 17.86
C LEU A 44 4.67 11.21 17.16
N PRO A 45 4.51 12.31 17.92
CA PRO A 45 4.50 13.67 17.36
C PRO A 45 5.76 14.00 16.57
#